data_AF-A0A9E2BBJ7-F1
#
_entry.id   AF-A0A9E2BBJ7-F1
#
_cell.length_a   1.000
_cell.length_b   1.000
_cell.length_c   1.000
_cell.angle_alpha   90.00
_cell.angle_beta   90.00
_cell.angle_gamma   90.00
#
_symmetry.space_group_name_H-M   'P 1'
#
loop_
_entity.id
_entity.type
_entity.pdbx_description
1 polymer ?
#
loop_
_entity_poly.entity_id
_entity_poly.type
_entity_poly.pdbx_seq_one_letter_code
_entity_poly.pdbx_strand_id
1 'polypeptide(L)'
;LQQSQRVDQDTAIKIVKARQNELTRMLEMADLVADTRVPGLITNARTNGRDLLGHEVERLRALQKINPGVRNDEIEFFQHQLEHFETALEHARARLDAVRVIVAI
;
A
#
# COMPACT_ATOMS: atom_id res chain seq x y z
N LEU A 1 24.25 4.95 18.53
CA LEU A 1 23.60 3.94 17.68
C LEU A 1 24.49 2.69 17.69
N GLN A 2 24.21 1.72 18.55
CA GLN A 2 24.99 0.48 18.60
C GLN A 2 24.90 -0.22 17.24
N GLN A 3 26.04 -0.55 16.66
CA GLN A 3 26.12 -1.22 15.37
C GLN A 3 25.57 -2.65 15.52
N SER A 4 24.50 -2.96 14.80
CA SER A 4 23.99 -4.33 14.70
C SER A 4 24.98 -5.17 13.90
N GLN A 5 25.61 -6.16 14.54
CA GLN A 5 26.47 -7.12 13.85
C GLN A 5 25.66 -8.33 13.38
N ARG A 6 26.05 -8.93 12.24
CA ARG A 6 25.46 -10.20 11.81
C ARG A 6 25.91 -11.29 12.78
N VAL A 7 24.93 -12.07 13.25
CA VAL A 7 25.18 -13.30 13.99
C VAL A 7 25.64 -14.37 13.00
N ASP A 8 26.50 -15.28 13.45
CA ASP A 8 26.87 -16.45 12.66
C ASP A 8 25.61 -17.28 12.29
N GLN A 9 25.65 -17.97 11.15
CA GLN A 9 24.46 -18.61 10.58
C GLN A 9 23.92 -19.73 11.47
N ASP A 10 24.78 -20.52 12.10
CA ASP A 10 24.37 -21.66 12.94
C ASP A 10 23.68 -21.20 14.22
N THR A 11 24.23 -20.18 14.87
CA THR A 11 23.68 -19.53 16.05
C THR A 11 22.37 -18.83 15.70
N ALA A 12 22.29 -18.13 14.56
CA ALA A 12 21.06 -17.49 14.10
C ALA A 12 19.92 -18.52 13.92
N ILE A 13 20.21 -19.66 13.26
CA ILE A 13 19.21 -20.73 13.07
C ILE A 13 18.76 -21.30 14.42
N LYS A 14 19.69 -21.53 15.37
CA LYS A 14 19.35 -22.02 16.71
C LYS A 14 18.45 -21.05 17.47
N ILE A 15 18.75 -19.74 17.42
CA ILE A 15 17.94 -18.70 18.08
C ILE A 15 16.53 -18.66 17.49
N VAL A 16 16.41 -18.64 16.15
CA VAL A 16 15.11 -18.61 15.48
C VAL A 16 14.30 -19.87 15.83
N LYS A 17 14.90 -21.05 15.82
CA LYS A 17 14.23 -22.29 16.22
C LYS A 17 13.79 -22.26 17.69
N ALA A 18 14.66 -21.81 18.60
CA ALA A 18 14.34 -21.73 20.02
C ALA A 18 13.20 -20.75 20.33
N ARG A 19 13.02 -19.72 19.49
CA ARG A 19 12.01 -18.67 19.66
C ARG A 19 10.87 -18.74 18.64
N GLN A 20 10.75 -19.83 17.89
CA GLN A 20 9.77 -19.96 16.81
C GLN A 20 8.34 -19.61 17.26
N ASN A 21 7.89 -20.17 18.39
CA ASN A 21 6.54 -19.92 18.92
C ASN A 21 6.30 -18.46 19.33
N GLU A 22 7.34 -17.75 19.77
CA GLU A 22 7.26 -16.33 20.11
C GLU A 22 7.21 -15.49 18.85
N LEU A 23 8.09 -15.77 17.88
CA LEU A 23 8.12 -15.10 16.58
C LEU A 23 6.80 -15.26 15.82
N THR A 24 6.22 -16.46 15.79
CA THR A 24 4.90 -16.69 15.15
C THR A 24 3.82 -15.84 15.79
N ARG A 25 3.75 -15.76 17.12
CA ARG A 25 2.78 -14.90 17.82
C ARG A 25 3.00 -13.42 17.53
N MET A 26 4.25 -12.98 17.43
CA MET A 26 4.55 -11.59 17.04
C MET A 26 4.10 -11.28 15.61
N LEU A 27 4.25 -12.23 14.68
CA LEU A 27 3.78 -12.08 13.30
C LEU A 27 2.25 -12.02 13.23
N GLU A 28 1.54 -12.88 13.97
CA GLU A 28 0.07 -12.83 14.07
C GLU A 28 -0.41 -11.47 14.60
N MET A 29 0.25 -10.93 15.64
CA MET A 29 -0.06 -9.60 16.13
C MET A 29 0.24 -8.50 15.10
N ALA A 30 1.32 -8.64 14.34
CA ALA A 30 1.67 -7.70 13.28
C ALA A 30 0.62 -7.71 12.15
N ASP A 31 0.11 -8.89 11.78
CA ASP A 31 -0.96 -9.05 10.79
C ASP A 31 -2.25 -8.36 11.29
N LEU A 32 -2.64 -8.57 12.55
CA LEU A 32 -3.80 -7.87 13.14
C LEU A 32 -3.64 -6.34 13.10
N VAL A 33 -2.45 -5.84 13.42
CA VAL A 33 -2.17 -4.39 13.34
C VAL A 33 -2.22 -3.92 11.89
N ALA A 34 -1.72 -4.70 10.93
CA ALA A 34 -1.81 -4.38 9.52
C ALA A 34 -3.28 -4.32 9.05
N ASP A 35 -4.09 -5.31 9.40
CA ASP A 35 -5.52 -5.39 9.05
C ASP A 35 -6.31 -4.19 9.58
N THR A 36 -5.96 -3.65 10.74
CA THR A 36 -6.61 -2.43 11.26
C THR A 36 -6.20 -1.16 10.51
N ARG A 37 -5.00 -1.13 9.91
CA ARG A 37 -4.44 0.07 9.26
C ARG A 37 -4.69 0.12 7.76
N VAL A 38 -4.71 -1.03 7.09
CA VAL A 38 -4.89 -1.16 5.63
C VAL A 38 -6.14 -0.44 5.13
N PRO A 39 -7.33 -0.58 5.75
CA PRO A 39 -8.52 0.13 5.30
C PRO A 39 -8.33 1.65 5.28
N GLY A 40 -7.68 2.22 6.30
CA GLY A 40 -7.41 3.65 6.35
C GLY A 40 -6.45 4.12 5.25
N LEU A 41 -5.43 3.32 4.93
CA LEU A 41 -4.52 3.61 3.81
C LEU A 41 -5.24 3.56 2.47
N ILE A 42 -6.12 2.56 2.27
CA ILE A 42 -6.94 2.43 1.06
C ILE A 42 -7.89 3.63 0.94
N THR A 43 -8.57 4.03 2.01
CA THR A 43 -9.45 5.20 2.00
C THR A 43 -8.69 6.47 1.63
N ASN A 44 -7.52 6.71 2.23
CA ASN A 44 -6.70 7.88 1.90
C ASN A 44 -6.24 7.86 0.44
N ALA A 45 -5.83 6.70 -0.08
CA ALA A 45 -5.45 6.55 -1.47
C ALA A 45 -6.64 6.79 -2.42
N ARG A 46 -7.84 6.30 -2.08
CA ARG A 46 -9.08 6.58 -2.85
C ARG A 46 -9.40 8.07 -2.88
N THR A 47 -9.35 8.74 -1.73
CA THR A 47 -9.60 10.20 -1.66
C THR A 47 -8.60 10.96 -2.54
N ASN A 48 -7.31 10.70 -2.38
CA ASN A 48 -6.28 11.38 -3.18
C ASN A 48 -6.44 11.11 -4.70
N GLY A 49 -6.77 9.88 -5.08
CA GLY A 49 -6.98 9.52 -6.48
C GLY A 49 -8.22 10.18 -7.08
N ARG A 50 -9.32 10.26 -6.32
CA ARG A 50 -10.51 11.02 -6.72
C ARG A 50 -10.23 12.50 -6.85
N ASP A 51 -9.48 13.08 -5.91
CA ASP A 51 -9.13 14.50 -5.95
C ASP A 51 -8.26 14.83 -7.17
N LEU A 52 -7.28 13.98 -7.50
CA LEU A 52 -6.41 14.19 -8.66
C LEU A 52 -7.12 13.92 -9.99
N LEU A 53 -7.65 12.71 -10.17
CA LEU A 53 -8.21 12.28 -11.45
C LEU A 53 -9.60 12.87 -11.69
N GLY A 54 -10.42 12.98 -10.63
CA GLY A 54 -11.74 13.59 -10.71
C GLY A 54 -11.66 15.10 -11.00
N HIS A 55 -10.70 15.80 -10.39
CA HIS A 55 -10.46 17.21 -10.73
C HIS A 55 -10.06 17.38 -12.19
N GLU A 56 -9.24 16.47 -12.74
CA GLU A 56 -8.85 16.55 -14.15
C GLU A 56 -10.04 16.30 -15.10
N VAL A 57 -10.93 15.35 -14.76
CA VAL A 57 -12.19 15.14 -15.49
C VAL A 57 -13.05 16.41 -15.47
N GLU A 58 -13.22 17.04 -14.31
CA GLU A 58 -13.99 18.30 -14.19
C GLU A 58 -13.36 19.45 -14.96
N ARG A 59 -12.03 19.57 -14.92
CA ARG A 59 -11.27 20.56 -15.68
C ARG A 59 -11.46 20.39 -17.18
N LEU A 60 -11.36 19.16 -17.70
CA LEU A 60 -11.57 18.88 -19.13
C LEU A 60 -13.02 19.12 -19.55
N ARG A 61 -14.00 18.73 -18.73
CA ARG A 61 -15.42 19.04 -18.96
C ARG A 61 -15.67 20.55 -19.00
N ALA A 62 -15.05 21.32 -18.11
CA ALA A 62 -15.15 22.77 -18.09
C ALA A 62 -14.51 23.40 -19.34
N LEU A 63 -13.33 22.92 -19.75
CA LEU A 63 -12.65 23.37 -20.97
C LEU A 63 -13.46 23.05 -22.22
N GLN A 64 -14.10 21.88 -22.29
CA GLN A 64 -14.93 21.49 -23.43
C GLN A 64 -16.11 22.45 -23.66
N LYS A 65 -16.71 22.98 -22.58
CA LYS A 65 -17.79 23.97 -22.69
C LYS A 65 -17.37 25.24 -23.42
N ILE A 66 -16.10 25.64 -23.30
CA ILE A 66 -15.56 26.85 -23.91
C ILE A 66 -14.65 26.58 -25.13
N ASN A 67 -14.28 25.33 -25.36
CA ASN A 67 -13.44 24.89 -26.48
C ASN A 67 -13.90 23.50 -27.00
N PRO A 68 -14.70 23.47 -28.08
CA PRO A 68 -15.14 22.22 -28.71
C PRO A 68 -14.01 21.34 -29.26
N GLY A 69 -12.77 21.84 -29.32
CA GLY A 69 -11.60 21.06 -29.70
C GLY A 69 -11.18 20.03 -28.67
N VAL A 70 -11.67 20.12 -27.41
CA VAL A 70 -11.45 19.10 -26.38
C VAL A 70 -12.30 17.88 -26.72
N ARG A 71 -11.63 16.74 -26.95
CA ARG A 71 -12.30 15.52 -27.40
C ARG A 71 -12.92 14.79 -26.21
N ASN A 72 -14.05 14.12 -26.46
CA ASN A 72 -14.67 13.24 -25.45
C ASN A 72 -13.73 12.12 -25.03
N ASP A 73 -12.94 11.58 -25.95
CA ASP A 73 -11.96 10.52 -25.70
C ASP A 73 -10.97 10.86 -24.58
N GLU A 74 -10.58 12.13 -24.45
CA GLU A 74 -9.68 12.58 -23.38
C GLU A 74 -10.37 12.53 -22.01
N ILE A 75 -11.65 12.90 -21.97
CA ILE A 75 -12.47 12.85 -20.75
C ILE A 75 -12.75 11.39 -20.35
N GLU A 76 -13.07 10.54 -21.32
CA GLU A 76 -13.29 9.10 -21.10
C GLU A 76 -12.02 8.41 -20.61
N PHE A 77 -10.85 8.77 -21.16
CA PHE A 77 -9.56 8.24 -20.71
C PHE A 77 -9.34 8.44 -19.20
N PHE A 78 -9.56 9.65 -18.67
CA PHE A 78 -9.40 9.92 -17.24
C PHE A 78 -10.49 9.26 -16.39
N GLN A 79 -11.71 9.11 -16.91
CA GLN A 79 -12.77 8.37 -16.21
C GLN A 79 -12.42 6.88 -16.08
N HIS A 80 -11.98 6.25 -17.16
CA HIS A 80 -11.52 4.86 -17.13
C HIS A 80 -10.29 4.68 -16.23
N GLN A 81 -9.38 5.65 -16.21
CA GLN A 81 -8.23 5.61 -15.32
C GLN A 81 -8.66 5.67 -13.84
N LEU A 82 -9.63 6.51 -13.50
CA LEU A 82 -10.19 6.57 -12.15
C LEU A 82 -10.91 5.27 -11.77
N GLU A 83 -11.71 4.70 -12.68
CA GLU A 83 -12.41 3.44 -12.48
C GLU A 83 -11.44 2.27 -12.25
N HIS A 84 -10.41 2.15 -13.08
CA HIS A 84 -9.38 1.12 -12.93
C HIS A 84 -8.59 1.30 -11.62
N PHE A 85 -8.30 2.55 -11.24
CA PHE A 85 -7.61 2.85 -9.99
C PHE A 85 -8.46 2.44 -8.78
N GLU A 86 -9.75 2.76 -8.76
CA GLU A 86 -10.64 2.34 -7.68
C GLU A 86 -10.78 0.82 -7.60
N THR A 87 -10.95 0.16 -8.74
CA THR A 87 -11.03 -1.30 -8.82
C THR A 87 -9.75 -1.96 -8.30
N ALA A 88 -8.57 -1.41 -8.62
CA ALA A 88 -7.31 -1.93 -8.12
C ALA A 88 -7.17 -1.75 -6.60
N LEU A 89 -7.64 -0.62 -6.05
CA LEU A 89 -7.61 -0.37 -4.61
C LEU A 89 -8.56 -1.26 -3.81
N GLU A 90 -9.70 -1.66 -4.38
CA GLU A 90 -10.64 -2.58 -3.72
C GLU A 90 -10.03 -3.96 -3.45
N HIS A 91 -9.09 -4.39 -4.30
CA HIS A 91 -8.39 -5.67 -4.16
C HIS A 91 -7.04 -5.55 -3.45
N ALA A 92 -6.68 -4.35 -2.98
CA ALA A 92 -5.41 -4.12 -2.31
C ALA A 92 -5.41 -4.75 -0.91
N ARG A 93 -4.35 -5.47 -0.58
CA ARG A 93 -4.15 -6.11 0.73
C ARG A 93 -2.72 -5.97 1.19
N ALA A 94 -2.51 -5.92 2.51
CA ALA A 94 -1.17 -6.08 3.06
C ALA A 94 -0.68 -7.50 2.83
N ARG A 95 0.61 -7.63 2.53
CA ARG A 95 1.31 -8.91 2.47
C ARG A 95 2.66 -8.74 3.15
N LEU A 96 2.97 -9.65 4.08
CA LEU A 96 4.28 -9.72 4.68
C LEU A 96 5.33 -10.06 3.60
N ASP A 97 6.29 -9.18 3.41
CA ASP A 97 7.35 -9.35 2.39
C ASP A 97 8.65 -9.86 3.01
N ALA A 98 9.07 -9.29 4.14
CA ALA A 98 10.32 -9.64 4.80
C ALA A 98 10.23 -9.51 6.32
N VAL A 99 11.03 -10.33 7.02
CA VAL A 99 11.20 -10.31 8.47
C VAL A 99 12.69 -10.22 8.79
N ARG A 100 13.04 -9.35 9.74
CA ARG A 100 14.39 -9.24 10.30
C ARG A 100 14.32 -9.44 11.81
N VAL A 101 15.00 -10.47 12.30
CA VAL A 101 15.12 -10.73 13.74
C VAL A 101 16.33 -9.98 14.28
N ILE A 102 16.12 -9.23 15.37
CA ILE A 102 17.18 -8.50 16.08
C ILE A 102 17.31 -9.14 17.47
N VAL A 103 18.54 -9.44 17.87
CA VAL A 103 18.84 -10.02 19.17
C VAL A 103 19.64 -8.98 19.96
N ALA A 104 19.11 -8.54 21.09
CA ALA A 104 19.85 -7.77 22.07
C ALA A 104 20.56 -8.76 23.00
N ILE A 105 21.87 -8.57 23.16
CA ILE A 105 22.74 -9.36 24.03
C ILE A 105 23.23 -8.44 25.14
#